data_AF-A0A6C0BYR4-F1
#
_entry.id   AF-A0A6C0BYR4-F1
#
_cell.length_a   1.000
_cell.length_b   1.000
_cell.length_c   1.000
_cell.angle_alpha   90.00
_cell.angle_beta   90.00
_cell.angle_gamma   90.00
#
_symmetry.space_group_name_H-M   'P 1'
#
loop_
_entity.id
_entity.type
_entity.pdbx_description
1 polymer ?
#
loop_
_entity_poly.entity_id
_entity_poly.type
_entity_poly.pdbx_seq_one_letter_code
_entity_poly.pdbx_strand_id
1 'polypeptide(L)'
;MDDPVEKFYKMKHDYEQKRVNYKKEVMSKTDLSKIQKKARISSYKNKCINCPRRVGTVFTNKNKQLSARCGDTLKPCNLEYIVSLGSTDYIPDLIVYYYNVNEEIKKNIIKIKLSILFGIETEENIAEKFETLKEQYKQMIQILDNLERYIFDDEKVKYQEMGEEHDKHRDEAIKFFKKKIANYLSEYNTIINSFKEDLDDKFILNDALDKYRTEIIPIVKEMQSKFFDVMTIIDDHNEEGKKRLVKLVLSEDKYEVDYSKSEVIIDKK
;
A
#
# COMPACT_ATOMS: atom_id res chain seq x y z
N MET A 1 0.13 -22.63 6.12
CA MET A 1 -0.15 -22.84 4.68
C MET A 1 0.67 -21.81 3.95
N ASP A 2 1.61 -22.22 3.09
CA ASP A 2 2.44 -21.27 2.33
C ASP A 2 1.55 -20.49 1.36
N ASP A 3 1.75 -19.16 1.28
CA ASP A 3 1.04 -18.29 0.35
C ASP A 3 1.26 -18.79 -1.11
N PRO A 4 0.19 -19.09 -1.87
CA PRO A 4 0.28 -19.50 -3.27
C PRO A 4 1.15 -18.59 -4.15
N VAL A 5 1.13 -17.28 -3.86
CA VAL A 5 1.87 -16.24 -4.58
C VAL A 5 3.34 -16.28 -4.19
N GLU A 6 3.66 -16.34 -2.90
CA GLU A 6 5.03 -16.54 -2.40
C GLU A 6 5.66 -17.80 -3.01
N LYS A 7 4.92 -18.93 -3.01
CA LYS A 7 5.36 -20.18 -3.63
C LYS A 7 5.67 -20.00 -5.12
N PHE A 8 4.85 -19.26 -5.88
CA PHE A 8 5.10 -18.95 -7.28
C PHE A 8 6.42 -18.19 -7.47
N TYR A 9 6.60 -17.10 -6.73
CA TYR A 9 7.80 -16.26 -6.88
C TYR A 9 9.06 -16.97 -6.41
N LYS A 10 8.98 -17.85 -5.40
CA LYS A 10 10.08 -18.72 -4.99
C LYS A 10 10.50 -19.66 -6.11
N MET A 11 9.55 -20.36 -6.76
CA MET A 11 9.83 -21.23 -7.91
C MET A 11 10.47 -20.46 -9.08
N LYS A 12 9.98 -19.25 -9.37
CA LYS A 12 10.53 -18.38 -10.41
C LYS A 12 11.95 -17.95 -10.07
N HIS A 13 12.19 -17.51 -8.83
CA HIS A 13 13.50 -17.10 -8.34
C HIS A 13 14.52 -18.23 -8.47
N ASP A 14 14.20 -19.42 -7.95
CA ASP A 14 15.08 -20.59 -8.01
C ASP A 14 15.41 -21.01 -9.44
N TYR A 15 14.44 -20.87 -10.36
CA TYR A 15 14.65 -21.13 -11.78
C TYR A 15 15.59 -20.08 -12.42
N GLU A 16 15.37 -18.80 -12.17
CA GLU A 16 16.18 -17.71 -12.73
C GLU A 16 17.61 -17.71 -12.19
N GLN A 17 17.79 -18.04 -10.90
CA GLN A 17 19.11 -18.12 -10.27
C GLN A 17 20.02 -19.16 -10.92
N LYS A 18 19.48 -20.28 -11.45
CA LYS A 18 20.27 -21.27 -12.19
C LYS A 18 21.00 -20.64 -13.38
N ARG A 19 20.37 -19.71 -14.08
CA ARG A 19 20.99 -18.99 -15.20
C ARG A 19 22.02 -17.97 -14.73
N VAL A 20 21.75 -17.27 -13.64
CA VAL A 20 22.69 -16.32 -13.02
C VAL A 20 23.96 -17.04 -12.57
N ASN A 21 23.83 -18.18 -11.88
CA ASN A 21 24.95 -18.99 -11.41
C ASN A 21 25.77 -19.55 -12.56
N TYR A 22 25.12 -20.09 -13.61
CA TYR A 22 25.81 -20.54 -14.82
C TYR A 22 26.56 -19.39 -15.51
N LYS A 23 25.96 -18.20 -15.59
CA LYS A 23 26.63 -17.01 -16.13
C LYS A 23 27.88 -16.68 -15.32
N LYS A 24 27.80 -16.67 -13.99
CA LYS A 24 28.96 -16.43 -13.11
C LYS A 24 30.06 -17.47 -13.34
N GLU A 25 29.71 -18.75 -13.43
CA GLU A 25 30.64 -19.85 -13.69
C GLU A 25 31.34 -19.72 -15.07
N VAL A 26 30.61 -19.36 -16.13
CA VAL A 26 31.22 -19.15 -17.45
C VAL A 26 32.11 -17.90 -17.45
N MET A 27 31.73 -16.87 -16.70
CA MET A 27 32.51 -15.64 -16.61
C MET A 27 33.82 -15.81 -15.84
N SER A 28 33.86 -16.67 -14.82
CA SER A 28 35.06 -16.94 -14.01
C SER A 28 36.13 -17.79 -14.74
N LYS A 29 35.74 -18.51 -15.81
CA LYS A 29 36.65 -19.33 -16.62
C LYS A 29 37.68 -18.47 -17.38
N THR A 30 38.96 -18.63 -17.08
CA THR A 30 40.06 -17.86 -17.68
C THR A 30 40.51 -18.39 -19.04
N ASP A 31 40.19 -19.64 -19.34
CA ASP A 31 40.48 -20.39 -20.58
C ASP A 31 39.58 -20.02 -21.77
N LEU A 32 38.55 -19.21 -21.55
CA LEU A 32 37.56 -18.86 -22.59
C LEU A 32 37.69 -17.42 -23.06
N SER A 33 37.66 -17.23 -24.38
CA SER A 33 37.58 -15.89 -24.98
C SER A 33 36.20 -15.24 -24.72
N LYS A 34 36.12 -13.91 -24.80
CA LYS A 34 34.85 -13.17 -24.64
C LYS A 34 33.75 -13.68 -25.58
N ILE A 35 34.12 -14.06 -26.80
CA ILE A 35 33.19 -14.60 -27.81
C ILE A 35 32.66 -15.96 -27.38
N GLN A 36 33.54 -16.86 -26.92
CA GLN A 36 33.16 -18.19 -26.43
C GLN A 36 32.27 -18.13 -25.19
N LYS A 37 32.56 -17.19 -24.26
CA LYS A 37 31.70 -16.94 -23.09
C LYS A 37 30.30 -16.51 -23.52
N LYS A 38 30.19 -15.55 -24.44
CA LYS A 38 28.90 -15.08 -24.97
C LYS A 38 28.10 -16.21 -25.62
N ALA A 39 28.75 -17.04 -26.44
CA ALA A 39 28.12 -18.18 -27.10
C ALA A 39 27.60 -19.24 -26.10
N ARG A 40 28.41 -19.58 -25.08
CA ARG A 40 28.00 -20.54 -24.05
C ARG A 40 26.83 -20.05 -23.20
N ILE A 41 26.79 -18.75 -22.90
CA ILE A 41 25.69 -18.14 -22.13
C ILE A 41 24.42 -18.06 -22.98
N SER A 42 24.52 -17.73 -24.27
CA SER A 42 23.34 -17.64 -25.15
C SER A 42 22.73 -19.00 -25.45
N SER A 43 23.55 -20.05 -25.58
CA SER A 43 23.06 -21.42 -25.82
C SER A 43 22.47 -22.10 -24.58
N TYR A 44 22.70 -21.54 -23.40
CA TYR A 44 22.26 -22.15 -22.16
C TYR A 44 20.74 -21.99 -21.98
N LYS A 45 20.06 -23.13 -21.92
CA LYS A 45 18.64 -23.23 -21.56
C LYS A 45 18.52 -23.99 -20.25
N ASN A 46 17.84 -23.39 -19.29
CA ASN A 46 17.46 -24.05 -18.05
C ASN A 46 16.63 -25.31 -18.35
N LYS A 47 16.76 -26.31 -17.49
CA LYS A 47 15.80 -27.42 -17.46
C LYS A 47 14.44 -26.92 -16.99
N CYS A 48 13.36 -27.53 -17.48
CA CYS A 48 12.04 -27.33 -16.90
C CYS A 48 12.08 -27.70 -15.41
N ILE A 49 11.34 -26.99 -14.56
CA ILE A 49 11.33 -27.26 -13.10
C ILE A 49 10.77 -28.65 -12.75
N ASN A 50 9.96 -29.25 -13.63
CA ASN A 50 9.34 -30.54 -13.41
C ASN A 50 9.92 -31.70 -14.23
N CYS A 51 10.62 -31.42 -15.34
CA CYS A 51 11.18 -32.48 -16.18
C CYS A 51 12.64 -32.21 -16.56
N PRO A 52 13.46 -33.25 -16.82
CA PRO A 52 14.89 -33.09 -17.03
C PRO A 52 15.26 -32.40 -18.36
N ARG A 53 14.29 -32.13 -19.22
CA ARG A 53 14.48 -31.55 -20.56
C ARG A 53 14.87 -30.08 -20.50
N ARG A 54 15.79 -29.64 -21.38
CA ARG A 54 16.26 -28.24 -21.52
C ARG A 54 15.31 -27.38 -22.37
N VAL A 55 14.02 -27.47 -22.06
CA VAL A 55 12.95 -26.70 -22.71
C VAL A 55 12.57 -25.45 -21.92
N GLY A 56 13.09 -25.32 -20.69
CA GLY A 56 12.77 -24.23 -19.77
C GLY A 56 11.37 -24.34 -19.15
N THR A 57 11.05 -23.34 -18.35
CA THR A 57 9.73 -23.12 -17.75
C THR A 57 9.28 -21.71 -18.10
N VAL A 58 8.03 -21.59 -18.53
CA VAL A 58 7.40 -20.32 -18.88
C VAL A 58 6.63 -19.84 -17.67
N PHE A 59 7.06 -18.72 -17.11
CA PHE A 59 6.36 -18.01 -16.04
C PHE A 59 5.62 -16.81 -16.64
N THR A 60 4.33 -16.68 -16.38
CA THR A 60 3.53 -15.53 -16.83
C THR A 60 2.82 -14.86 -15.67
N ASN A 61 2.69 -13.53 -15.74
CA ASN A 61 1.78 -12.75 -14.91
C ASN A 61 0.91 -11.93 -15.86
N LYS A 62 -0.34 -12.36 -16.07
CA LYS A 62 -1.30 -11.68 -16.96
C LYS A 62 -2.71 -11.86 -16.40
N ASN A 63 -3.57 -10.86 -16.56
CA ASN A 63 -4.99 -10.93 -16.20
C ASN A 63 -5.23 -11.41 -14.76
N LYS A 64 -4.49 -10.85 -13.79
CA LYS A 64 -4.53 -11.28 -12.38
C LYS A 64 -4.26 -12.77 -12.17
N GLN A 65 -3.48 -13.41 -13.05
CA GLN A 65 -3.14 -14.82 -12.96
C GLN A 65 -1.64 -15.03 -13.11
N LEU A 66 -1.08 -15.77 -12.16
CA LEU A 66 0.29 -16.27 -12.20
C LEU A 66 0.25 -17.70 -12.75
N SER A 67 1.05 -17.99 -13.79
CA SER A 67 1.15 -19.34 -14.34
C SER A 67 2.58 -19.79 -14.55
N ALA A 68 2.87 -21.05 -14.23
CA ALA A 68 4.13 -21.72 -14.52
C ALA A 68 3.84 -22.98 -15.33
N ARG A 69 4.36 -23.03 -16.56
CA ARG A 69 4.13 -24.13 -17.52
C ARG A 69 5.43 -24.61 -18.15
N CYS A 70 5.45 -25.86 -18.64
CA CYS A 70 6.59 -26.38 -19.40
C CYS A 70 6.81 -25.55 -20.69
N GLY A 71 8.07 -25.25 -21.03
CA GLY A 71 8.39 -24.47 -22.24
C GLY A 71 8.35 -25.26 -23.56
N ASP A 72 8.00 -26.54 -23.53
CA ASP A 72 7.80 -27.35 -24.74
C ASP A 72 6.35 -27.19 -25.25
N THR A 73 6.20 -26.66 -26.47
CA THR A 73 4.88 -26.42 -27.09
C THR A 73 4.30 -27.64 -27.78
N LEU A 74 5.12 -28.64 -28.12
CA LEU A 74 4.69 -29.84 -28.85
C LEU A 74 4.36 -30.99 -27.90
N LYS A 75 5.19 -31.19 -26.87
CA LYS A 75 5.02 -32.24 -25.86
C LYS A 75 5.33 -31.69 -24.47
N PRO A 76 4.51 -30.79 -23.91
CA PRO A 76 4.70 -30.30 -22.54
C PRO A 76 4.68 -31.46 -21.54
N CYS A 77 5.41 -31.33 -20.43
CA CYS A 77 5.18 -32.22 -19.28
C CYS A 77 3.97 -31.70 -18.49
N ASN A 78 3.54 -32.44 -17.47
CA ASN A 78 2.38 -32.12 -16.65
C ASN A 78 2.55 -30.89 -15.75
N LEU A 79 3.62 -30.11 -15.91
CA LEU A 79 3.83 -28.89 -15.17
C LEU A 79 2.79 -27.85 -15.56
N GLU A 80 1.86 -27.63 -14.65
CA GLU A 80 0.88 -26.56 -14.73
C GLU A 80 0.56 -26.10 -13.31
N TYR A 81 1.14 -24.97 -12.91
CA TYR A 81 0.82 -24.30 -11.65
C TYR A 81 0.18 -22.96 -11.98
N ILE A 82 -1.06 -22.77 -11.54
CA ILE A 82 -1.85 -21.57 -11.83
C ILE A 82 -2.42 -21.03 -10.52
N VAL A 83 -2.14 -19.75 -10.25
CA VAL A 83 -2.64 -19.02 -9.10
C VAL A 83 -3.44 -17.82 -9.60
N SER A 84 -4.70 -17.71 -9.16
CA SER A 84 -5.43 -16.45 -9.27
C SER A 84 -4.88 -15.51 -8.22
N LEU A 85 -4.51 -14.30 -8.62
CA LEU A 85 -4.26 -13.23 -7.67
C LEU A 85 -5.59 -12.79 -7.08
N GLY A 86 -5.56 -12.51 -5.78
CA GLY A 86 -6.63 -11.79 -5.11
C GLY A 86 -6.90 -10.44 -5.78
N SER A 87 -8.04 -9.86 -5.45
CA SER A 87 -8.40 -8.52 -5.89
C SER A 87 -8.58 -7.63 -4.68
N THR A 88 -7.88 -6.51 -4.72
CA THR A 88 -7.92 -5.42 -3.76
C THR A 88 -8.58 -4.22 -4.41
N ASP A 89 -9.32 -3.47 -3.60
CA ASP A 89 -9.86 -2.16 -3.97
C ASP A 89 -9.47 -1.19 -2.86
N TYR A 90 -9.21 0.05 -3.27
CA TYR A 90 -8.88 1.13 -2.36
C TYR A 90 -10.17 1.82 -1.89
N ILE A 91 -10.39 1.94 -0.58
CA ILE A 91 -11.67 2.47 -0.04
C ILE A 91 -12.00 3.86 -0.58
N PRO A 92 -11.06 4.83 -0.68
CA PRO A 92 -11.38 6.13 -1.29
C PRO A 92 -11.87 6.04 -2.73
N ASP A 93 -11.36 5.10 -3.52
CA ASP A 93 -11.85 4.87 -4.88
C ASP A 93 -13.26 4.27 -4.87
N LEU A 94 -13.54 3.37 -3.92
CA LEU A 94 -14.89 2.82 -3.70
C LEU A 94 -15.88 3.92 -3.30
N ILE A 95 -15.49 4.85 -2.43
CA ILE A 95 -16.33 5.99 -2.02
C ILE A 95 -16.70 6.82 -3.26
N VAL A 96 -15.72 7.16 -4.10
CA VAL A 96 -15.97 7.91 -5.36
C VAL A 96 -16.87 7.11 -6.31
N TYR A 97 -16.64 5.81 -6.43
CA TYR A 97 -17.46 4.92 -7.25
C TYR A 97 -18.93 4.91 -6.79
N TYR A 98 -19.18 4.61 -5.51
CA TYR A 98 -20.53 4.56 -4.95
C TYR A 98 -21.22 5.92 -4.95
N TYR A 99 -20.47 7.01 -4.78
CA TYR A 99 -21.00 8.36 -4.96
C TYR A 99 -21.52 8.57 -6.38
N ASN A 100 -20.73 8.22 -7.40
CA ASN A 100 -21.14 8.35 -8.80
C ASN A 100 -22.33 7.45 -9.16
N VAL A 101 -22.36 6.22 -8.64
CA VAL A 101 -23.52 5.31 -8.79
C VAL A 101 -24.78 5.94 -8.18
N ASN A 102 -24.67 6.54 -6.99
CA ASN A 102 -25.77 7.25 -6.35
C ASN A 102 -26.26 8.44 -7.18
N GLU A 103 -25.36 9.22 -7.76
CA GLU A 103 -25.73 10.34 -8.64
C GLU A 103 -26.47 9.87 -9.89
N GLU A 104 -26.08 8.74 -10.50
CA GLU A 104 -26.81 8.16 -11.62
C GLU A 104 -28.20 7.66 -11.23
N ILE A 105 -28.34 7.02 -10.06
CA ILE A 105 -29.65 6.61 -9.54
C ILE A 105 -30.55 7.83 -9.32
N LYS A 106 -30.02 8.91 -8.71
CA LYS A 106 -30.76 10.17 -8.53
C LYS A 106 -31.23 10.76 -9.86
N LYS A 107 -30.36 10.80 -10.88
CA LYS A 107 -30.72 11.26 -12.23
C LYS A 107 -31.86 10.43 -12.82
N ASN A 108 -31.82 9.10 -12.66
CA ASN A 108 -32.87 8.22 -13.15
C ASN A 108 -34.20 8.42 -12.42
N ILE A 109 -34.17 8.62 -11.10
CA ILE A 109 -35.35 8.99 -10.31
C ILE A 109 -35.95 10.31 -10.80
N ILE A 110 -35.11 11.33 -11.07
CA ILE A 110 -35.58 12.62 -11.61
C ILE A 110 -36.21 12.44 -12.99
N LYS A 111 -35.61 11.66 -13.90
CA LYS A 111 -36.18 11.36 -15.22
C LYS A 111 -37.57 10.73 -15.12
N ILE A 112 -37.75 9.77 -14.21
CA ILE A 112 -39.05 9.13 -13.98
C ILE A 112 -40.06 10.16 -13.49
N LYS A 113 -39.71 10.97 -12.47
CA LYS A 113 -40.59 12.03 -11.96
C LYS A 113 -41.01 13.03 -13.04
N LEU A 114 -40.09 13.43 -13.91
CA LEU A 114 -40.40 14.32 -15.04
C LEU A 114 -41.29 13.63 -16.07
N SER A 115 -41.08 12.33 -16.33
CA SER A 115 -41.90 11.57 -17.29
C SER A 115 -43.36 11.48 -16.86
N ILE A 116 -43.63 11.33 -15.55
CA ILE A 116 -44.98 11.45 -14.97
C ILE A 116 -45.53 12.86 -15.16
N LEU A 117 -44.75 13.88 -14.77
CA LEU A 117 -45.18 15.27 -14.76
C LEU A 117 -45.62 15.75 -16.16
N PHE A 118 -44.94 15.29 -17.20
CA PHE A 118 -45.26 15.62 -18.59
C PHE A 118 -46.23 14.62 -19.26
N GLY A 119 -46.75 13.65 -18.52
CA GLY A 119 -47.72 12.67 -19.03
C GLY A 119 -47.16 11.70 -20.08
N ILE A 120 -45.83 11.50 -20.09
CA ILE A 120 -45.16 10.56 -21.01
C ILE A 120 -45.35 9.11 -20.52
N GLU A 121 -45.38 8.91 -19.21
CA GLU A 121 -45.63 7.63 -18.54
C GLU A 121 -46.72 7.79 -17.46
N THR A 122 -47.43 6.71 -17.11
CA THR A 122 -48.41 6.69 -16.01
C THR A 122 -47.76 6.16 -14.73
N GLU A 123 -48.31 6.53 -13.56
CA GLU A 123 -47.80 6.05 -12.26
C GLU A 123 -47.81 4.51 -12.15
N GLU A 124 -48.85 3.87 -12.68
CA GLU A 124 -48.99 2.41 -12.70
C GLU A 124 -47.86 1.73 -13.49
N ASN A 125 -47.42 2.33 -14.60
CA ASN A 125 -46.41 1.76 -15.48
C ASN A 125 -44.98 1.84 -14.93
N ILE A 126 -44.75 2.67 -13.91
CA ILE A 126 -43.40 3.01 -13.43
C ILE A 126 -43.20 2.73 -11.94
N ALA A 127 -44.26 2.42 -11.20
CA ALA A 127 -44.21 2.22 -9.75
C ALA A 127 -43.16 1.18 -9.35
N GLU A 128 -43.10 0.06 -10.07
CA GLU A 128 -42.11 -1.01 -9.84
C GLU A 128 -40.67 -0.52 -10.09
N LYS A 129 -40.46 0.20 -11.19
CA LYS A 129 -39.15 0.77 -11.55
C LYS A 129 -38.70 1.81 -10.53
N PHE A 130 -39.63 2.64 -10.05
CA PHE A 130 -39.36 3.65 -9.04
C PHE A 130 -38.99 3.01 -7.70
N GLU A 131 -39.75 2.02 -7.22
CA GLU A 131 -39.44 1.33 -5.97
C GLU A 131 -38.10 0.57 -6.06
N THR A 132 -37.80 -0.03 -7.20
CA THR A 132 -36.49 -0.67 -7.44
C THR A 132 -35.35 0.35 -7.32
N LEU A 133 -35.45 1.49 -7.98
CA LEU A 133 -34.42 2.54 -7.93
C LEU A 133 -34.27 3.14 -6.53
N LYS A 134 -35.38 3.29 -5.81
CA LYS A 134 -35.39 3.79 -4.43
C LYS A 134 -34.71 2.81 -3.49
N GLU A 135 -34.90 1.51 -3.66
CA GLU A 135 -34.23 0.51 -2.84
C GLU A 135 -32.75 0.41 -3.16
N GLN A 136 -32.38 0.45 -4.44
CA GLN A 136 -30.97 0.57 -4.87
C GLN A 136 -30.30 1.81 -4.26
N TYR A 137 -30.96 2.96 -4.30
CA TYR A 137 -30.46 4.21 -3.72
C TYR A 137 -30.17 4.07 -2.22
N LYS A 138 -31.09 3.47 -1.45
CA LYS A 138 -30.87 3.24 -0.01
C LYS A 138 -29.67 2.34 0.25
N GLN A 139 -29.56 1.24 -0.49
CA GLN A 139 -28.45 0.29 -0.35
C GLN A 139 -27.10 0.95 -0.65
N MET A 140 -27.03 1.70 -1.75
CA MET A 140 -25.80 2.40 -2.15
C MET A 140 -25.41 3.50 -1.14
N ILE A 141 -26.37 4.24 -0.57
CA ILE A 141 -26.10 5.19 0.52
C ILE A 141 -25.58 4.49 1.77
N GLN A 142 -26.18 3.37 2.17
CA GLN A 142 -25.72 2.63 3.35
C GLN A 142 -24.28 2.16 3.18
N ILE A 143 -23.93 1.66 1.99
CA ILE A 143 -22.55 1.27 1.69
C ILE A 143 -21.63 2.50 1.80
N LEU A 144 -21.99 3.61 1.16
CA LEU A 144 -21.21 4.85 1.21
C LEU A 144 -20.98 5.34 2.65
N ASP A 145 -22.03 5.42 3.47
CA ASP A 145 -21.97 5.84 4.88
C ASP A 145 -21.06 4.92 5.70
N ASN A 146 -21.12 3.60 5.47
CA ASN A 146 -20.25 2.65 6.14
C ASN A 146 -18.77 2.84 5.77
N LEU A 147 -18.46 3.10 4.49
CA LEU A 147 -17.10 3.33 4.02
C LEU A 147 -16.53 4.65 4.56
N GLU A 148 -17.32 5.73 4.50
CA GLU A 148 -16.94 7.03 5.03
C GLU A 148 -16.73 6.98 6.55
N ARG A 149 -17.63 6.30 7.28
CA ARG A 149 -17.50 6.10 8.72
C ARG A 149 -16.26 5.29 9.08
N TYR A 150 -15.94 4.25 8.30
CA TYR A 150 -14.75 3.45 8.52
C TYR A 150 -13.47 4.30 8.43
N ILE A 151 -13.33 5.13 7.39
CA ILE A 151 -12.18 6.05 7.27
C ILE A 151 -12.18 7.05 8.42
N PHE A 152 -13.32 7.66 8.72
CA PHE A 152 -13.42 8.67 9.77
C PHE A 152 -13.05 8.12 11.16
N ASP A 153 -13.47 6.90 11.47
CA ASP A 153 -13.15 6.25 12.73
C ASP A 153 -11.69 5.80 12.78
N ASP A 154 -11.09 5.35 11.68
CA ASP A 154 -9.65 5.03 11.60
C ASP A 154 -8.75 6.27 11.75
N GLU A 155 -9.23 7.44 11.33
CA GLU A 155 -8.52 8.71 11.51
C GLU A 155 -8.54 9.22 12.97
N LYS A 156 -9.17 8.50 13.90
CA LYS A 156 -9.10 8.85 15.32
C LYS A 156 -7.77 8.42 15.93
N VAL A 157 -7.17 9.35 16.69
CA VAL A 157 -5.90 9.16 17.37
C VAL A 157 -6.10 9.30 18.87
N LYS A 158 -5.64 8.31 19.61
CA LYS A 158 -5.62 8.33 21.07
C LYS A 158 -4.34 8.96 21.61
N TYR A 159 -4.46 9.87 22.56
CA TYR A 159 -3.31 10.49 23.24
C TYR A 159 -3.64 10.84 24.69
N GLN A 160 -2.61 11.02 25.52
CA GLN A 160 -2.77 11.41 26.92
C GLN A 160 -2.42 12.88 27.13
N GLU A 161 -3.26 13.58 27.90
CA GLU A 161 -3.03 14.94 28.35
C GLU A 161 -3.36 15.04 29.84
N MET A 162 -2.39 15.47 30.66
CA MET A 162 -2.58 15.67 32.11
C MET A 162 -3.16 14.44 32.87
N GLY A 163 -2.97 13.23 32.34
CA GLY A 163 -3.48 11.99 32.92
C GLY A 163 -4.84 11.54 32.37
N GLU A 164 -5.47 12.33 31.50
CA GLU A 164 -6.71 11.98 30.80
C GLU A 164 -6.40 11.41 29.40
N GLU A 165 -7.17 10.38 29.00
CA GLU A 165 -7.11 9.82 27.65
C GLU A 165 -8.09 10.56 26.74
N HIS A 166 -7.58 11.08 25.63
CA HIS A 166 -8.38 11.71 24.60
C HIS A 166 -8.44 10.83 23.36
N ASP A 167 -9.63 10.75 22.77
CA ASP A 167 -9.89 10.09 21.48
C ASP A 167 -10.44 11.14 20.52
N LYS A 168 -9.61 11.60 19.59
CA LYS A 168 -9.88 12.77 18.74
C LYS A 168 -9.51 12.50 17.31
N HIS A 169 -10.19 13.17 16.38
CA HIS A 169 -9.83 13.14 14.98
C HIS A 169 -8.39 13.61 14.76
N ARG A 170 -7.69 13.02 13.79
CA ARG A 170 -6.28 13.27 13.52
C ARG A 170 -5.93 14.75 13.44
N ASP A 171 -6.75 15.54 12.76
CA ASP A 171 -6.53 16.98 12.59
C ASP A 171 -6.55 17.76 13.91
N GLU A 172 -7.44 17.38 14.83
CA GLU A 172 -7.50 17.98 16.17
C GLU A 172 -6.29 17.57 16.99
N ALA A 173 -5.92 16.28 16.95
CA ALA A 173 -4.73 15.78 17.62
C ALA A 173 -3.46 16.46 17.08
N ILE A 174 -3.31 16.65 15.77
CA ILE A 174 -2.19 17.39 15.16
C ILE A 174 -2.12 18.83 15.70
N LYS A 175 -3.26 19.53 15.78
CA LYS A 175 -3.31 20.90 16.34
C LYS A 175 -2.86 20.91 17.80
N PHE A 176 -3.30 19.93 18.59
CA PHE A 176 -2.87 19.76 19.97
C PHE A 176 -1.35 19.58 20.10
N PHE A 177 -0.77 18.59 19.41
CA PHE A 177 0.67 18.32 19.46
C PHE A 177 1.50 19.50 18.96
N LYS A 178 1.06 20.19 17.90
CA LYS A 178 1.72 21.41 17.42
C LYS A 178 1.75 22.51 18.48
N LYS A 179 0.64 22.74 19.18
CA LYS A 179 0.56 23.74 20.26
C LYS A 179 1.48 23.36 21.42
N LYS A 180 1.47 22.09 21.82
CA LYS A 180 2.31 21.59 22.93
C LYS A 180 3.81 21.71 22.60
N ILE A 181 4.22 21.34 21.39
CA ILE A 181 5.61 21.54 20.91
C ILE A 181 5.98 23.02 20.87
N ALA A 182 5.09 23.89 20.38
CA ALA A 182 5.34 25.33 20.32
C ALA A 182 5.58 25.93 21.71
N ASN A 183 4.81 25.49 22.72
CA ASN A 183 5.01 25.91 24.11
C ASN A 183 6.39 25.48 24.64
N TYR A 184 6.76 24.20 24.46
CA TYR A 184 8.08 23.73 24.89
C TYR A 184 9.24 24.44 24.19
N LEU A 185 9.09 24.74 22.90
CA LEU A 185 10.08 25.53 22.16
C LEU A 185 10.15 26.97 22.64
N SER A 186 9.02 27.58 23.01
CA SER A 186 8.99 28.93 23.59
C SER A 186 9.76 28.96 24.91
N GLU A 187 9.49 28.01 25.81
CA GLU A 187 10.17 27.91 27.10
C GLU A 187 11.68 27.61 26.92
N TYR A 188 12.03 26.69 26.02
CA TYR A 188 13.42 26.42 25.65
C TYR A 188 14.14 27.68 25.13
N ASN A 189 13.49 28.44 24.24
CA ASN A 189 14.05 29.68 23.70
C ASN A 189 14.25 30.74 24.79
N THR A 190 13.37 30.82 25.79
CA THR A 190 13.53 31.70 26.94
C THR A 190 14.80 31.35 27.73
N ILE A 191 15.01 30.06 28.04
CA ILE A 191 16.21 29.59 28.75
C ILE A 191 17.49 29.86 27.94
N ILE A 192 17.46 29.61 26.64
CA ILE A 192 18.60 29.88 25.76
C ILE A 192 18.88 31.38 25.63
N ASN A 193 17.85 32.23 25.63
CA ASN A 193 18.05 33.68 25.58
C ASN A 193 18.62 34.22 26.89
N SER A 194 18.20 33.71 28.05
CA SER A 194 18.84 34.08 29.34
C SER A 194 20.31 33.66 29.40
N PHE A 195 20.68 32.50 28.83
CA PHE A 195 22.09 32.10 28.72
C PHE A 195 22.92 33.03 27.82
N LYS A 196 22.33 33.62 26.77
CA LYS A 196 23.05 34.57 25.91
C LYS A 196 23.37 35.88 26.63
N GLU A 197 22.59 36.24 27.64
CA GLU A 197 22.80 37.44 28.46
C GLU A 197 23.84 37.20 29.56
N ASP A 198 23.98 35.95 30.04
CA ASP A 198 24.98 35.53 31.04
C ASP A 198 25.71 34.24 30.61
N LEU A 199 26.85 34.41 29.92
CA LEU A 199 27.56 33.35 29.20
C LEU A 199 28.34 32.36 30.09
N ASP A 200 28.51 32.65 31.38
CA ASP A 200 29.30 31.84 32.30
C ASP A 200 28.47 30.77 33.04
N ASP A 201 27.14 30.84 32.96
CA ASP A 201 26.26 29.92 33.68
C ASP A 201 25.99 28.61 32.90
N LYS A 202 26.88 27.63 33.11
CA LYS A 202 26.72 26.27 32.57
C LYS A 202 25.47 25.54 33.09
N PHE A 203 24.85 25.98 34.19
CA PHE A 203 23.61 25.37 34.68
C PHE A 203 22.44 25.69 33.74
N ILE A 204 22.33 26.91 33.22
CA ILE A 204 21.28 27.30 32.27
C ILE A 204 21.36 26.47 30.98
N LEU A 205 22.57 26.19 30.50
CA LEU A 205 22.77 25.32 29.33
C LEU A 205 22.35 23.87 29.62
N ASN A 206 22.66 23.35 30.80
CA ASN A 206 22.23 21.99 31.19
C ASN A 206 20.71 21.92 31.33
N ASP A 207 20.06 22.93 31.92
CA ASP A 207 18.61 23.00 32.03
C ASP A 207 17.93 23.03 30.66
N ALA A 208 18.47 23.79 29.70
CA ALA A 208 17.99 23.81 28.33
C ALA A 208 18.14 22.43 27.65
N LEU A 209 19.29 21.77 27.83
CA LEU A 209 19.56 20.44 27.27
C LEU A 209 18.66 19.37 27.90
N ASP A 210 18.44 19.43 29.21
CA ASP A 210 17.57 18.52 29.93
C ASP A 210 16.14 18.68 29.45
N LYS A 211 15.62 19.91 29.35
CA LYS A 211 14.29 20.17 28.79
C LYS A 211 14.14 19.65 27.36
N TYR A 212 15.16 19.85 26.52
CA TYR A 212 15.15 19.31 25.15
C TYR A 212 15.07 17.78 25.14
N ARG A 213 15.81 17.12 26.04
CA ARG A 213 15.86 15.66 26.14
C ARG A 213 14.62 15.03 26.78
N THR A 214 14.05 15.67 27.79
CA THR A 214 12.95 15.12 28.61
C THR A 214 11.56 15.52 28.12
N GLU A 215 11.43 16.64 27.42
CA GLU A 215 10.13 17.14 26.97
C GLU A 215 10.03 17.17 25.44
N ILE A 216 10.97 17.82 24.74
CA ILE A 216 10.87 18.06 23.28
C ILE A 216 11.10 16.77 22.48
N ILE A 217 12.16 16.00 22.78
CA ILE A 217 12.43 14.75 22.05
C ILE A 217 11.28 13.75 22.22
N PRO A 218 10.77 13.47 23.44
CA PRO A 218 9.69 12.51 23.63
C PRO A 218 8.41 12.89 22.91
N ILE A 219 7.97 14.15 23.00
CA ILE A 219 6.73 14.56 22.33
C ILE A 219 6.86 14.53 20.80
N VAL A 220 8.03 14.86 20.26
CA VAL A 220 8.29 14.78 18.81
C VAL A 220 8.26 13.31 18.37
N LYS A 221 8.85 12.39 19.14
CA LYS A 221 8.79 10.95 18.85
C LYS A 221 7.36 10.41 18.96
N GLU A 222 6.61 10.84 19.96
CA GLU A 222 5.21 10.46 20.13
C GLU A 222 4.39 10.92 18.92
N MET A 223 4.51 12.20 18.55
CA MET A 223 3.87 12.76 17.34
C MET A 223 4.28 11.96 16.09
N GLN A 224 5.57 11.64 15.94
CA GLN A 224 6.04 10.87 14.79
C GLN A 224 5.39 9.49 14.71
N SER A 225 5.37 8.76 15.82
CA SER A 225 4.79 7.41 15.88
C SER A 225 3.28 7.38 15.66
N LYS A 226 2.55 8.44 16.03
CA LYS A 226 1.09 8.51 15.94
C LYS A 226 0.59 9.05 14.61
N PHE A 227 1.38 9.91 13.93
CA PHE A 227 0.93 10.60 12.73
C PHE A 227 1.65 10.20 11.44
N PHE A 228 2.60 9.27 11.49
CA PHE A 228 3.22 8.74 10.29
C PHE A 228 3.29 7.22 10.36
N ASP A 229 2.61 6.55 9.44
CA ASP A 229 2.68 5.10 9.29
C ASP A 229 4.08 4.68 8.84
N VAL A 230 4.72 5.50 7.99
CA VAL A 230 6.08 5.27 7.53
C VAL A 230 6.93 6.51 7.77
N MET A 231 7.96 6.35 8.61
CA MET A 231 8.97 7.37 8.81
C MET A 231 10.35 6.71 8.76
N THR A 232 11.00 6.79 7.60
CA THR A 232 12.27 6.10 7.35
C THR A 232 13.28 7.00 6.64
N ILE A 233 14.56 6.65 6.77
CA ILE A 233 15.66 7.33 6.10
C ILE A 233 16.12 6.41 4.98
N ILE A 234 16.09 6.91 3.75
CA ILE A 234 16.56 6.17 2.58
C ILE A 234 17.70 6.93 1.89
N ASP A 235 18.60 6.18 1.25
CA ASP A 235 19.69 6.78 0.47
C ASP A 235 19.11 7.48 -0.77
N ASP A 236 19.66 8.64 -1.10
CA ASP A 236 19.27 9.39 -2.28
C ASP A 236 19.91 8.77 -3.52
N HIS A 237 19.09 8.25 -4.43
CA HIS A 237 19.57 7.65 -5.68
C HIS A 237 20.20 8.69 -6.62
N ASN A 238 19.93 9.98 -6.43
CA ASN A 238 20.45 11.04 -7.29
C ASN A 238 21.79 11.61 -6.81
N GLU A 239 22.15 11.43 -5.54
CA GLU A 239 23.37 11.99 -4.96
C GLU A 239 24.02 11.04 -3.96
N GLU A 240 25.18 10.52 -4.33
CA GLU A 240 25.95 9.57 -3.54
C GLU A 240 26.32 10.16 -2.15
N GLY A 241 25.91 9.48 -1.08
CA GLY A 241 26.16 9.91 0.30
C GLY A 241 25.08 10.80 0.92
N LYS A 242 24.06 11.24 0.16
CA LYS A 242 22.90 11.93 0.74
C LYS A 242 21.84 10.95 1.21
N LYS A 243 21.21 11.28 2.34
CA LYS A 243 20.07 10.54 2.90
C LYS A 243 18.85 11.45 2.92
N ARG A 244 17.70 10.91 2.54
CA ARG A 244 16.41 11.61 2.58
C ARG A 244 15.48 10.98 3.62
N LEU A 245 14.77 11.82 4.35
CA LEU A 245 13.72 11.42 5.27
C LEU A 245 12.40 11.30 4.52
N VAL A 246 11.85 10.09 4.45
CA VAL A 246 10.53 9.82 3.91
C VAL A 246 9.53 9.80 5.05
N LYS A 247 8.45 10.56 4.90
CA LYS A 247 7.33 10.62 5.83
C LYS A 247 6.04 10.35 5.05
N LEU A 248 5.42 9.21 5.29
CA LEU A 248 4.10 8.89 4.76
C LEU A 248 3.09 8.94 5.89
N VAL A 249 2.05 9.73 5.64
CA VAL A 249 0.93 9.95 6.55
C VAL A 249 0.06 8.68 6.61
N LEU A 250 -0.05 7.95 5.50
CA LEU A 250 -0.73 6.66 5.40
C LEU A 250 0.22 5.71 4.65
N SER A 251 0.28 4.44 5.05
CA SER A 251 0.98 3.41 4.26
C SER A 251 0.27 3.17 2.93
N GLU A 252 0.99 2.66 1.92
CA GLU A 252 0.43 2.45 0.56
C GLU A 252 -0.73 1.45 0.57
N ASP A 253 -0.67 0.45 1.45
CA ASP A 253 -1.71 -0.58 1.59
C ASP A 253 -2.84 -0.16 2.55
N LYS A 254 -2.72 1.03 3.17
CA LYS A 254 -3.73 1.51 4.12
C LYS A 254 -5.03 1.77 3.37
N TYR A 255 -6.11 1.13 3.83
CA TYR A 255 -7.42 1.14 3.17
C TYR A 255 -7.53 0.32 1.88
N GLU A 256 -6.59 -0.60 1.62
CA GLU A 256 -6.86 -1.69 0.69
C GLU A 256 -7.77 -2.74 1.34
N VAL A 257 -8.79 -3.17 0.62
CA VAL A 257 -9.71 -4.22 1.08
C VAL A 257 -9.64 -5.41 0.13
N ASP A 258 -9.30 -6.58 0.69
CA ASP A 258 -9.35 -7.85 -0.01
C ASP A 258 -10.80 -8.35 -0.12
N TYR A 259 -11.34 -8.47 -1.34
CA TYR A 259 -12.62 -9.13 -1.59
C TYR A 259 -12.46 -10.51 -2.24
N SER A 260 -11.24 -10.88 -2.61
CA SER A 260 -10.90 -12.25 -3.00
C SER A 260 -9.45 -12.57 -2.60
N LYS A 261 -9.24 -13.75 -2.04
CA LYS A 261 -7.90 -14.24 -1.71
C LYS A 261 -7.23 -14.85 -2.93
N SER A 262 -5.91 -14.86 -2.93
CA SER A 262 -5.15 -15.60 -3.93
C SER A 262 -5.39 -17.09 -3.77
N GLU A 263 -5.76 -17.77 -4.85
CA GLU A 263 -6.16 -19.18 -4.83
C GLU A 263 -5.42 -19.97 -5.91
N VAL A 264 -5.02 -21.20 -5.54
CA VAL A 264 -4.44 -22.14 -6.49
C VAL A 264 -5.57 -22.74 -7.33
N ILE A 265 -5.62 -22.37 -8.60
CA ILE A 265 -6.60 -22.91 -9.56
C ILE A 265 -6.14 -24.30 -10.03
N ILE A 266 -4.83 -24.46 -10.30
CA ILE A 266 -4.25 -25.72 -10.78
C ILE A 266 -2.89 -25.93 -10.11
N ASP A 267 -2.66 -27.11 -9.54
CA ASP A 267 -1.33 -27.59 -9.11
C ASP A 267 -1.09 -28.98 -9.69
N LYS A 268 -0.61 -29.03 -10.93
CA LYS A 268 -0.16 -30.26 -11.58
C LYS A 268 1.36 -30.28 -11.60
N LYS A 269 1.91 -31.37 -11.08
CA LYS A 269 3.31 -31.74 -11.20
C LYS A 269 3.43 -32.87 -12.21
#